data_AF-A0A494SSZ3-F1
#
_entry.id   AF-A0A494SSZ3-F1
#
_cell.length_a   1.000
_cell.length_b   1.000
_cell.length_c   1.000
_cell.angle_alpha   90.00
_cell.angle_beta   90.00
_cell.angle_gamma   90.00
#
_symmetry.space_group_name_H-M   'P 1'
#
loop_
_entity.id
_entity.type
_entity.pdbx_description
1 polymer ?
#
loop_
_entity_poly.entity_id
_entity_poly.type
_entity_poly.pdbx_seq_one_letter_code
_entity_poly.pdbx_strand_id
1 'polypeptide(L)' 'MRCGWIRVGGTVVDVHAPASGQVTIHNPELAHYPELVIADPTGAGWLFAVMLDSGARTHFATAAGAAL' A
#
# COMPACT_ATOMS: atom_id res chain seq x y z
N MET A 1 -1.17 5.92 10.89
CA MET A 1 0.14 5.67 11.53
C MET A 1 1.16 5.34 10.45
N ARG A 2 2.41 5.77 10.57
CA ARG A 2 3.47 5.44 9.59
C ARG A 2 3.78 3.94 9.67
N CYS A 3 3.67 3.22 8.57
CA CYS A 3 3.94 1.78 8.49
C CYS A 3 5.16 1.44 7.62
N GLY A 4 5.69 2.42 6.87
CA GLY A 4 6.84 2.22 6.03
C GLY A 4 7.29 3.51 5.37
N TRP A 5 8.16 3.38 4.38
CA TRP A 5 8.62 4.48 3.53
C TRP A 5 9.00 3.93 2.15
N ILE A 6 8.88 4.77 1.14
CA ILE A 6 9.26 4.47 -0.24
C ILE A 6 10.26 5.54 -0.67
N ARG A 7 11.36 5.12 -1.32
CA ARG A 7 12.30 6.04 -1.95
C ARG A 7 12.01 6.12 -3.44
N VAL A 8 11.79 7.32 -3.94
CA VAL A 8 11.63 7.60 -5.37
C VAL A 8 12.69 8.62 -5.76
N GLY A 9 13.70 8.16 -6.48
CA GLY A 9 14.88 8.97 -6.80
C GLY A 9 15.56 9.51 -5.54
N GLY A 10 15.59 10.84 -5.39
CA GLY A 10 16.17 11.55 -4.26
C GLY A 10 15.20 11.87 -3.11
N THR A 11 13.93 11.48 -3.24
CA THR A 11 12.89 11.80 -2.25
C THR A 11 12.47 10.54 -1.49
N VAL A 12 12.15 10.71 -0.21
CA VAL A 12 11.55 9.67 0.64
C VAL A 12 10.13 10.09 0.97
N VAL A 13 9.19 9.18 0.75
CA VAL A 13 7.77 9.36 1.04
C VAL A 13 7.38 8.37 2.13
N ASP A 14 6.70 8.85 3.18
CA ASP A 14 6.21 8.00 4.25
C ASP A 14 4.91 7.30 3.83
N VAL A 15 4.83 5.99 4.10
CA VAL A 15 3.63 5.21 3.85
C VAL A 15 2.81 5.17 5.13
N HIS A 16 1.56 5.59 5.02
CA HIS A 16 0.62 5.61 6.14
C HIS A 16 -0.45 4.55 5.94
N ALA A 17 -0.63 3.69 6.96
CA ALA A 17 -1.70 2.71 6.95
C ALA A 17 -3.07 3.41 6.95
N PRO A 18 -4.01 3.00 6.07
CA PRO A 18 -5.31 3.65 5.95
C PRO A 18 -6.22 3.35 7.14
N ALA A 19 -6.02 2.21 7.81
CA ALA A 19 -6.80 1.75 8.95
C ALA A 19 -5.92 0.86 9.85
N SER A 20 -6.38 0.59 11.08
CA SER A 20 -5.73 -0.39 11.97
C SER A 20 -5.97 -1.81 11.48
N GLY A 21 -4.95 -2.65 11.61
CA GLY A 21 -4.98 -4.05 11.19
C GLY A 21 -3.59 -4.65 11.16
N GLN A 22 -3.51 -5.89 10.67
CA GLN A 22 -2.28 -6.66 10.55
C GLN A 22 -1.88 -6.84 9.09
N VAL A 23 -0.62 -6.55 8.76
CA VAL A 23 -0.06 -6.88 7.44
C VAL A 23 0.03 -8.41 7.30
N THR A 24 -0.58 -8.95 6.25
CA THR A 24 -0.62 -10.40 6.02
C THR A 24 0.30 -10.85 4.90
N ILE A 25 0.47 -10.02 3.87
CA ILE A 25 1.25 -10.36 2.67
C ILE A 25 1.97 -9.11 2.17
N HIS A 26 3.24 -9.25 1.83
CA HIS A 26 4.02 -8.24 1.09
C HIS A 26 4.07 -8.63 -0.38
N ASN A 27 4.12 -7.65 -1.29
CA ASN A 27 4.26 -7.94 -2.71
C ASN A 27 5.68 -8.45 -3.05
N PRO A 28 5.86 -9.74 -3.42
CA PRO A 28 7.18 -10.29 -3.69
C PRO A 28 7.80 -9.75 -4.99
N GLU A 29 6.98 -9.26 -5.93
CA GLU A 29 7.46 -8.73 -7.22
C GLU A 29 8.32 -7.49 -7.02
N LEU A 30 8.03 -6.67 -6.00
CA LEU A 30 8.76 -5.43 -5.73
C LEU A 30 10.22 -5.64 -5.30
N ALA A 31 10.60 -6.88 -4.95
CA ALA A 31 12.00 -7.21 -4.69
C ALA A 31 12.85 -7.18 -5.98
N HIS A 32 12.22 -7.44 -7.12
CA HIS A 32 12.88 -7.50 -8.43
C HIS A 32 12.47 -6.34 -9.34
N TYR A 33 11.24 -5.83 -9.17
CA TYR A 33 10.61 -4.82 -10.01
C TYR A 33 10.03 -3.65 -9.17
N PRO A 34 10.87 -2.88 -8.45
CA PRO A 34 10.40 -1.78 -7.61
C PRO A 34 9.69 -0.65 -8.37
N GLU A 35 9.94 -0.51 -9.68
CA GLU A 35 9.31 0.47 -10.56
C GLU A 35 7.81 0.26 -10.73
N LEU A 36 7.30 -0.94 -10.45
CA LEU A 36 5.87 -1.25 -10.54
C LEU A 36 5.02 -0.36 -9.63
N VAL A 37 5.56 0.08 -8.48
CA VAL A 37 4.90 1.01 -7.55
C VAL A 37 4.49 2.31 -8.23
N ILE A 38 5.22 2.72 -9.28
CA ILE A 38 4.95 3.95 -10.03
C ILE A 38 4.19 3.63 -11.32
N ALA A 39 4.61 2.60 -12.04
CA ALA A 39 4.08 2.26 -13.35
C ALA A 39 2.65 1.69 -13.29
N ASP A 40 2.34 0.89 -12.27
CA ASP A 40 1.04 0.24 -12.09
C ASP A 40 0.63 0.19 -10.60
N PRO A 41 0.32 1.35 -9.98
CA PRO A 41 0.13 1.47 -8.54
C PRO A 41 -1.08 0.70 -7.98
N THR A 42 -2.09 0.42 -8.82
CA THR A 42 -3.32 -0.29 -8.42
C THR A 42 -3.38 -1.73 -8.91
N GLY A 43 -2.54 -2.12 -9.88
CA GLY A 43 -2.39 -3.49 -10.34
C GLY A 43 -1.18 -4.17 -9.69
N ALA A 44 -0.15 -4.46 -10.48
CA ALA A 44 1.03 -5.21 -10.05
C ALA A 44 1.90 -4.49 -9.00
N GLY A 45 1.75 -3.17 -8.85
CA GLY A 45 2.51 -2.32 -7.93
C GLY A 45 1.93 -2.18 -6.52
N TRP A 46 0.97 -3.01 -6.13
CA TRP A 46 0.47 -3.04 -4.74
C TRP A 46 1.60 -3.27 -3.74
N LEU A 47 1.51 -2.70 -2.54
CA LEU A 47 2.61 -2.74 -1.55
C LEU A 47 2.50 -3.96 -0.63
N PHE A 48 1.37 -4.07 0.07
CA PHE A 48 1.07 -5.12 1.02
C PHE A 48 -0.44 -5.23 1.24
N ALA A 49 -0.90 -6.40 1.68
CA ALA A 49 -2.27 -6.66 2.09
C ALA A 49 -2.38 -6.53 3.62
N VAL A 50 -3.50 -5.96 4.08
CA VAL A 50 -3.80 -5.78 5.51
C VAL A 50 -5.13 -6.46 5.83
N MET A 51 -5.11 -7.33 6.83
CA MET A 51 -6.33 -7.79 7.48
C MET A 51 -6.76 -6.74 8.49
N LEU A 52 -7.91 -6.12 8.26
CA LEU A 52 -8.43 -5.04 9.10
C LEU A 52 -8.97 -5.57 10.42
N ASP A 53 -8.74 -4.81 11.49
CA ASP A 53 -9.36 -5.09 12.78
C ASP A 53 -10.89 -4.91 12.69
N SER A 54 -11.64 -5.64 13.51
CA SER A 54 -13.10 -5.49 13.58
C SER A 54 -13.46 -4.04 13.96
N GLY A 55 -14.23 -3.37 13.11
CA GLY A 55 -14.66 -1.98 13.32
C GLY A 55 -13.60 -0.93 12.95
N ALA A 56 -12.50 -1.32 12.28
CA ALA A 56 -11.53 -0.38 11.78
C ALA A 56 -12.17 0.61 10.79
N ARG A 57 -11.85 1.90 10.95
CA ARG A 57 -12.29 2.96 10.05
C ARG A 57 -11.13 3.36 9.14
N THR A 58 -11.39 3.45 7.84
CA THR A 58 -10.44 3.98 6.87
C THR A 58 -10.38 5.50 7.01
N HIS A 59 -9.17 6.05 7.11
CA HIS A 59 -8.93 7.48 7.25
C HIS A 59 -8.97 8.26 5.93
N PHE A 60 -9.06 7.56 4.79
CA PHE A 60 -9.14 8.19 3.47
C PHE A 60 -10.55 8.03 2.89
N ALA A 61 -10.98 9.04 2.11
CA ALA A 61 -12.21 8.96 1.35
C ALA A 61 -12.11 7.78 0.37
N THR A 62 -13.09 6.88 0.41
CA THR A 62 -13.13 5.69 -0.42
C THR A 62 -13.25 6.07 -1.90
N ALA A 63 -12.21 5.80 -2.70
CA ALA A 63 -12.47 5.25 -4.03
C ALA A 63 -12.88 3.79 -3.81
N ALA A 64 -14.16 3.58 -3.49
CA ALA A 64 -14.73 2.24 -3.54
C ALA A 64 -14.73 1.82 -5.02
N GLY A 65 -13.84 0.90 -5.39
CA GLY A 65 -13.88 0.20 -6.67
C GLY A 65 -13.09 0.86 -7.80
N ALA A 66 -11.92 0.29 -8.08
CA ALA A 66 -11.45 0.10 -9.45
C ALA A 66 -10.86 -1.31 -9.54
N ALA A 67 -11.74 -2.29 -9.39
CA ALA A 67 -11.54 -3.65 -9.88
C ALA A 67 -12.87 -4.07 -10.53
N LEU A 68 -12.81 -4.24 -11.85
CA LEU A 68 -13.85 -4.42 -12.87
C LEU A 68 -14.43 -3.13 -13.48
#